data_AF-C3MQQ0-F1
#
_entry.id   AF-C3MQQ0-F1
#
_cell.length_a   1.000
_cell.length_b   1.000
_cell.length_c   1.000
_cell.angle_alpha   90.00
_cell.angle_beta   90.00
_cell.angle_gamma   90.00
#
_symmetry.space_group_name_H-M   'P 1'
#
loop_
_entity.id
_entity.type
_entity.pdbx_description
1 polymer ?
#
loop_
_entity_poly.entity_id
_entity_poly.type
_entity_poly.pdbx_seq_one_letter_code
_entity_poly.pdbx_strand_id
1 'polypeptide(L)'
;MEEGVIVIPDVTDIAEQHNVDEEIYAPDGTLLMKPYEVIAENPLIINRKKWRLFANYIPVENHPDQDRWIAKLNTTGQLVENRDVDLAWMLYYIRTQHPGATVEEVVNWELARVVEDTGDFKDNDEMGAYAMTLYLGLAYAIKYGLLILVKD
;
A
#
# COMPACT_ATOMS: atom_id res chain seq x y z
N MET A 1 -7.46 -22.54 -16.19
CA MET A 1 -7.14 -21.15 -16.58
C MET A 1 -5.84 -20.84 -15.86
N GLU A 2 -4.79 -20.48 -16.58
CA GLU A 2 -3.59 -19.93 -15.94
C GLU A 2 -4.04 -18.64 -15.26
N GLU A 3 -4.10 -18.62 -13.93
CA GLU A 3 -4.33 -17.38 -13.20
C GLU A 3 -3.12 -16.49 -13.45
N GLY A 4 -3.30 -15.46 -14.28
CA GLY A 4 -2.28 -14.46 -14.53
C GLY A 4 -1.84 -13.82 -13.22
N VAL A 5 -0.53 -13.57 -13.11
CA VAL A 5 0.05 -12.85 -11.97
C VAL A 5 -0.51 -11.44 -11.97
N ILE A 6 -1.11 -11.01 -10.85
CA ILE A 6 -1.52 -9.61 -10.66
C ILE A 6 -0.25 -8.78 -10.47
N VAL A 7 -0.14 -7.64 -11.14
CA VAL A 7 1.00 -6.73 -10.97
C VAL A 7 0.52 -5.45 -10.30
N ILE A 8 1.14 -5.10 -9.17
CA ILE A 8 1.10 -3.76 -8.58
C ILE A 8 2.32 -3.02 -9.13
N PRO A 9 2.14 -2.02 -10.02
CA PRO A 9 3.24 -1.21 -10.52
C PRO A 9 3.82 -0.33 -9.40
N ASP A 10 4.92 0.35 -9.70
CA ASP A 10 5.37 1.47 -8.88
C ASP A 10 4.24 2.51 -8.82
N VAL A 11 3.81 2.87 -7.60
CA VAL A 11 2.67 3.75 -7.36
C VAL A 11 3.01 5.19 -7.75
N THR A 12 4.27 5.59 -7.58
CA THR A 12 4.76 6.91 -7.98
C THR A 12 4.68 7.04 -9.50
N ASP A 13 5.13 6.03 -10.25
CA ASP A 13 5.07 6.03 -11.71
C ASP A 13 3.63 6.21 -12.23
N ILE A 14 2.66 5.46 -11.68
CA ILE A 14 1.27 5.58 -12.12
C ILE A 14 0.60 6.89 -11.67
N ALA A 15 1.04 7.46 -10.55
CA ALA A 15 0.56 8.76 -10.09
C ALA A 15 1.05 9.88 -11.03
N GLU A 16 2.33 9.88 -11.40
CA GLU A 16 2.92 10.83 -12.34
C GLU A 16 2.31 10.73 -13.74
N GLN A 17 1.96 9.52 -14.17
CA GLN A 17 1.32 9.26 -15.46
C GLN A 17 -0.20 9.53 -15.48
N HIS A 18 -0.78 9.98 -14.36
CA HIS A 18 -2.23 10.15 -14.19
C HIS A 18 -3.03 8.87 -14.54
N ASN A 19 -2.49 7.71 -14.18
CA ASN A 19 -3.05 6.40 -14.47
C ASN A 19 -3.48 5.67 -13.19
N VAL A 20 -3.83 6.43 -12.15
CA VAL A 20 -4.42 5.90 -10.91
C VAL A 20 -5.93 5.72 -11.13
N ASP A 21 -6.50 4.65 -10.58
CA ASP A 21 -7.95 4.43 -10.62
C ASP A 21 -8.70 5.62 -9.98
N GLU A 22 -9.81 6.04 -10.59
CA GLU A 22 -10.65 7.13 -10.05
C GLU A 22 -11.23 6.79 -8.67
N GLU A 23 -11.60 5.52 -8.47
CA GLU A 23 -12.07 4.98 -7.20
C GLU A 23 -11.41 3.61 -6.94
N ILE A 24 -10.82 3.46 -5.76
CA ILE A 24 -10.14 2.22 -5.35
C ILE A 24 -11.01 1.54 -4.30
N TYR A 25 -11.36 0.27 -4.54
CA TYR A 25 -12.21 -0.53 -3.67
C TYR A 25 -11.47 -1.75 -3.12
N ALA A 26 -11.78 -2.11 -1.87
CA ALA A 26 -11.42 -3.39 -1.30
C ALA A 26 -12.26 -4.53 -1.92
N PRO A 27 -11.81 -5.79 -1.82
CA PRO A 27 -12.56 -6.94 -2.33
C PRO A 27 -13.97 -7.10 -1.74
N ASP A 28 -14.23 -6.56 -0.55
CA ASP A 28 -15.55 -6.58 0.10
C ASP A 28 -16.48 -5.44 -0.35
N GLY A 29 -16.05 -4.63 -1.34
CA GLY A 29 -16.79 -3.47 -1.85
C GLY A 29 -16.60 -2.18 -1.06
N THR A 30 -15.77 -2.16 -0.03
CA THR A 30 -15.46 -0.93 0.72
C THR A 30 -14.68 0.05 -0.16
N LEU A 31 -15.17 1.28 -0.30
CA LEU A 31 -14.40 2.38 -0.91
C LEU A 31 -13.19 2.69 -0.04
N LEU A 32 -12.00 2.68 -0.62
CA LEU A 32 -10.73 2.98 0.05
C LEU A 32 -10.30 4.41 -0.23
N MET A 33 -10.26 4.79 -1.51
CA MET A 33 -9.74 6.09 -1.95
C MET A 33 -10.46 6.59 -3.19
N LYS A 34 -10.50 7.92 -3.29
CA LYS A 34 -10.80 8.69 -4.50
C LYS A 34 -9.60 9.59 -4.77
N PRO A 35 -8.58 9.11 -5.51
CA PRO A 35 -7.26 9.76 -5.57
C PRO A 35 -7.26 11.19 -6.13
N TYR A 36 -8.25 11.52 -6.95
CA TYR A 36 -8.41 12.85 -7.55
C TYR A 36 -9.33 13.79 -6.76
N GLU A 37 -9.91 13.32 -5.66
CA GLU A 37 -10.80 14.10 -4.81
C GLU A 37 -10.09 14.58 -3.54
N VAL A 38 -10.72 15.51 -2.82
CA VAL A 38 -10.18 16.07 -1.57
C VAL A 38 -9.99 14.97 -0.50
N ILE A 39 -9.07 15.20 0.44
CA ILE A 39 -8.73 14.24 1.52
C ILE A 39 -9.98 13.75 2.30
N ALA A 40 -10.98 14.62 2.49
CA ALA A 40 -12.22 14.26 3.18
C ALA A 40 -13.03 13.16 2.46
N GLU A 41 -12.83 12.98 1.16
CA GLU A 41 -13.46 11.94 0.34
C GLU A 41 -12.65 10.64 0.25
N ASN A 42 -11.57 10.51 1.03
CA ASN A 42 -10.68 9.35 1.01
C ASN A 42 -10.84 8.51 2.31
N PRO A 43 -11.72 7.47 2.32
CA PRO A 43 -12.01 6.65 3.50
C PRO A 43 -10.80 6.09 4.24
N LEU A 44 -9.78 5.64 3.51
CA LEU A 44 -8.56 5.08 4.08
C LEU A 44 -7.79 6.12 4.91
N ILE A 45 -7.78 7.39 4.47
CA ILE A 45 -7.10 8.49 5.14
C ILE A 45 -7.93 9.01 6.32
N ILE A 46 -9.24 9.18 6.16
CA ILE A 46 -10.11 9.69 7.24
C ILE A 46 -10.22 8.68 8.40
N ASN A 47 -10.18 7.38 8.11
CA ASN A 47 -10.24 6.31 9.10
C ASN A 47 -8.86 5.78 9.53
N ARG A 48 -7.77 6.42 9.10
CA ARG A 48 -6.40 5.92 9.27
C ARG A 48 -6.00 5.56 10.70
N LYS A 49 -6.63 6.16 11.70
CA LYS A 49 -6.39 5.93 13.14
C LYS A 49 -7.16 4.75 13.72
N LYS A 50 -8.13 4.22 12.98
CA LYS A 50 -9.06 3.18 13.43
C LYS A 50 -8.90 1.91 12.62
N TRP A 51 -8.80 2.05 11.29
CA TRP A 51 -8.70 0.91 10.41
C TRP A 51 -7.35 0.23 10.57
N ARG A 52 -7.38 -1.09 10.72
CA ARG A 52 -6.21 -1.92 11.00
C ARG A 52 -5.91 -2.84 9.83
N LEU A 53 -4.63 -3.11 9.63
CA LEU A 53 -4.11 -3.88 8.51
C LEU A 53 -3.49 -5.20 8.98
N PHE A 54 -3.83 -6.28 8.29
CA PHE A 54 -3.28 -7.60 8.51
C PHE A 54 -2.80 -8.21 7.20
N ALA A 55 -1.63 -8.87 7.22
CA ALA A 55 -1.11 -9.54 6.03
C ALA A 55 -1.95 -10.78 5.66
N ASN A 56 -2.27 -10.91 4.38
CA ASN A 56 -2.97 -12.06 3.80
C ASN A 56 -2.15 -12.74 2.70
N TYR A 57 -0.83 -12.78 2.87
CA TYR A 57 0.07 -13.37 1.90
C TYR A 57 1.26 -14.07 2.56
N ILE A 58 1.92 -14.92 1.78
CA ILE A 58 3.28 -15.41 2.05
C ILE A 58 4.22 -14.92 0.94
N PRO A 59 5.45 -14.45 1.27
CA PRO A 59 6.47 -14.18 0.27
C PRO A 59 6.87 -15.46 -0.47
N VAL A 60 7.06 -15.36 -1.79
CA VAL A 60 7.50 -16.47 -2.67
C VAL A 60 8.87 -16.17 -3.25
N GLU A 61 9.06 -14.99 -3.82
CA GLU A 61 10.34 -14.55 -4.39
C GLU A 61 10.60 -13.08 -4.06
N ASN A 62 11.87 -12.72 -3.97
CA ASN A 62 12.34 -11.37 -3.70
C ASN A 62 13.58 -11.09 -4.56
N HIS A 63 13.45 -10.13 -5.48
CA HIS A 63 14.49 -9.66 -6.40
C HIS A 63 14.66 -8.15 -6.18
N PRO A 64 15.33 -7.74 -5.09
CA PRO A 64 15.42 -6.33 -4.71
C PRO A 64 16.30 -5.51 -5.67
N ASP A 65 17.13 -6.16 -6.48
CA ASP A 65 17.89 -5.56 -7.58
C ASP A 65 17.03 -5.16 -8.78
N GLN A 66 15.78 -5.63 -8.82
CA GLN A 66 14.81 -5.40 -9.89
C GLN A 66 13.53 -4.73 -9.38
N ASP A 67 13.55 -4.25 -8.14
CA ASP A 67 12.37 -3.74 -7.43
C ASP A 67 11.16 -4.66 -7.57
N ARG A 68 11.36 -5.97 -7.34
CA ARG A 68 10.35 -6.98 -7.65
C ARG A 68 10.17 -7.99 -6.52
N TRP A 69 8.96 -8.05 -5.99
CA TRP A 69 8.55 -8.97 -4.91
C TRP A 69 7.34 -9.79 -5.33
N ILE A 70 7.41 -11.11 -5.21
CA ILE A 70 6.29 -12.00 -5.53
C ILE A 70 5.73 -12.58 -4.24
N ALA A 71 4.43 -12.41 -4.06
CA ALA A 71 3.67 -12.90 -2.93
C ALA A 71 2.54 -13.84 -3.39
N LYS A 72 2.21 -14.84 -2.58
CA LYS A 72 1.06 -15.72 -2.77
C LYS A 72 0.00 -15.42 -1.74
N LEU A 73 -1.23 -15.14 -2.18
CA LEU A 73 -2.35 -14.87 -1.28
C LEU A 73 -2.73 -16.11 -0.48
N ASN A 74 -2.97 -15.95 0.82
CA ASN A 74 -3.36 -17.05 1.71
C ASN A 74 -4.78 -17.57 1.41
N THR A 75 -5.67 -16.68 0.95
CA THR A 75 -7.09 -16.98 0.72
C THR A 75 -7.35 -17.69 -0.62
N THR A 76 -6.69 -17.26 -1.68
CA THR A 76 -6.95 -17.76 -3.06
C THR A 76 -5.80 -18.58 -3.62
N GLY A 77 -4.58 -18.42 -3.10
CA GLY A 77 -3.38 -18.98 -3.70
C GLY A 77 -2.88 -18.23 -4.94
N GLN A 78 -3.53 -17.13 -5.32
CA GLN A 78 -3.12 -16.28 -6.45
C GLN A 78 -1.76 -15.61 -6.19
N LEU A 79 -0.97 -15.43 -7.25
CA LEU A 79 0.28 -14.69 -7.19
C LEU A 79 0.07 -13.20 -7.48
N VAL A 80 0.71 -12.37 -6.67
CA VAL A 80 0.78 -10.92 -6.82
C VAL A 80 2.25 -10.51 -6.86
N GLU A 81 2.63 -9.81 -7.92
CA GLU A 81 3.93 -9.16 -8.08
C GLU A 81 3.80 -7.69 -7.65
N ASN A 82 4.54 -7.31 -6.62
CA ASN A 82 4.71 -5.92 -6.21
C ASN A 82 5.98 -5.35 -6.84
N ARG A 83 5.87 -4.18 -7.47
CA ARG A 83 7.00 -3.43 -8.01
C ARG A 83 7.31 -2.13 -7.27
N ASP A 84 6.57 -1.86 -6.20
CA ASP A 84 6.71 -0.65 -5.41
C ASP A 84 7.55 -0.94 -4.16
N VAL A 85 8.70 -0.25 -4.05
CA VAL A 85 9.69 -0.46 -2.97
C VAL A 85 9.10 -0.09 -1.61
N ASP A 86 8.42 1.05 -1.53
CA ASP A 86 7.86 1.57 -0.29
C ASP A 86 6.71 0.68 0.20
N LEU A 87 5.89 0.18 -0.72
CA LEU A 87 4.89 -0.83 -0.43
C LEU A 87 5.54 -2.12 0.07
N ALA A 88 6.68 -2.55 -0.49
CA ALA A 88 7.37 -3.74 -0.01
C ALA A 88 7.79 -3.57 1.47
N TRP A 89 8.27 -2.39 1.86
CA TRP A 89 8.62 -2.07 3.24
C TRP A 89 7.41 -2.00 4.16
N MET A 90 6.34 -1.32 3.75
CA MET A 90 5.08 -1.28 4.50
C MET A 90 4.49 -2.69 4.72
N LEU A 91 4.49 -3.53 3.67
CA LEU A 91 4.04 -4.92 3.74
C LEU A 91 4.92 -5.76 4.68
N TYR A 92 6.22 -5.51 4.70
CA TYR A 92 7.15 -6.14 5.66
C TYR A 92 6.81 -5.73 7.09
N TYR A 93 6.69 -4.43 7.37
CA TYR A 93 6.35 -3.90 8.69
C TYR A 93 5.05 -4.48 9.24
N ILE A 94 3.97 -4.44 8.46
CA ILE A 94 2.67 -5.01 8.84
C ILE A 94 2.78 -6.50 9.16
N ARG A 95 3.51 -7.27 8.33
CA ARG A 95 3.55 -8.73 8.47
C ARG A 95 4.43 -9.19 9.63
N THR A 96 5.59 -8.56 9.83
CA THR A 96 6.63 -9.12 10.72
C THR A 96 6.82 -8.33 12.01
N GLN A 97 6.53 -7.03 12.01
CA GLN A 97 6.79 -6.16 13.16
C GLN A 97 5.50 -5.83 13.89
N HIS A 98 4.44 -5.45 13.16
CA HIS A 98 3.22 -4.93 13.79
C HIS A 98 1.92 -5.39 13.09
N PRO A 99 1.55 -6.68 13.18
CA PRO A 99 0.25 -7.15 12.69
C PRO A 99 -0.90 -6.46 13.43
N GLY A 100 -1.85 -5.88 12.68
CA GLY A 100 -2.93 -5.09 13.25
C GLY A 100 -2.59 -3.63 13.50
N ALA A 101 -1.45 -3.14 13.01
CA ALA A 101 -1.16 -1.72 12.93
C ALA A 101 -2.28 -0.96 12.21
N THR A 102 -2.55 0.24 12.68
CA THR A 102 -3.44 1.19 12.01
C THR A 102 -2.77 1.71 10.73
N VAL A 103 -3.57 2.18 9.77
CA VAL A 103 -3.03 2.78 8.53
C VAL A 103 -2.07 3.93 8.84
N GLU A 104 -2.38 4.76 9.85
CA GLU A 104 -1.51 5.87 10.28
C GLU A 104 -0.17 5.36 10.84
N GLU A 105 -0.17 4.29 11.63
CA GLU A 105 1.07 3.73 12.16
C GLU A 105 1.97 3.19 11.05
N VAL A 106 1.41 2.58 10.00
CA VAL A 106 2.18 2.09 8.85
C VAL A 106 2.79 3.24 8.05
N VAL A 107 1.97 4.25 7.70
CA VAL A 107 2.45 5.41 6.93
C VAL A 107 3.50 6.20 7.71
N ASN A 108 3.30 6.44 9.00
CA ASN A 108 4.27 7.16 9.82
C ASN A 108 5.59 6.39 10.00
N TRP A 109 5.53 5.06 10.08
CA TRP A 109 6.73 4.23 10.14
C TRP A 109 7.56 4.36 8.86
N GLU A 110 6.90 4.30 7.70
CA GLU A 110 7.58 4.43 6.41
C GLU A 110 8.15 5.85 6.20
N LEU A 111 7.40 6.89 6.56
CA LEU A 111 7.90 8.27 6.54
C LEU A 111 9.15 8.43 7.41
N ALA A 112 9.16 7.85 8.62
CA ALA A 112 10.33 7.90 9.49
C ALA A 112 11.53 7.16 8.89
N ARG A 113 11.31 5.97 8.30
CA ARG A 113 12.36 5.20 7.61
C ARG A 113 13.00 6.00 6.48
N VAL A 114 12.19 6.65 5.65
CA VAL A 114 12.66 7.47 4.51
C VAL A 114 13.49 8.65 5.00
N VAL A 115 13.08 9.31 6.07
CA VAL A 115 13.87 10.38 6.70
C VAL A 115 15.21 9.86 7.23
N GLU A 116 15.22 8.69 7.86
CA GLU A 116 16.46 8.06 8.33
C GLU A 116 17.42 7.71 7.19
N ASP A 117 16.89 7.23 6.07
CA ASP A 117 17.69 6.76 4.92
C ASP A 117 18.13 7.89 3.98
N THR A 118 17.30 8.92 3.79
CA THR A 118 17.48 9.93 2.73
C THR A 118 17.58 11.37 3.22
N GLY A 119 17.27 11.61 4.50
CA GLY A 119 17.21 12.95 5.10
C GLY A 119 15.81 13.55 5.11
N ASP A 120 15.69 14.77 5.66
CA ASP A 120 14.41 15.44 5.84
C ASP A 120 13.76 15.84 4.49
N PHE A 121 12.43 15.79 4.46
CA PHE A 121 11.63 16.44 3.41
C PHE A 121 11.89 17.95 3.40
N LYS A 122 11.90 18.56 2.21
CA LYS A 122 12.13 20.00 2.02
C LYS A 122 11.07 20.84 2.71
N ASP A 123 9.83 20.39 2.66
CA ASP A 123 8.67 21.06 3.26
C ASP A 123 7.51 20.06 3.52
N ASN A 124 6.44 20.59 4.12
CA ASN A 124 5.24 19.82 4.43
C ASN A 124 4.47 19.40 3.18
N ASP A 125 4.64 20.09 2.05
CA ASP A 125 3.92 19.78 0.81
C ASP A 125 4.56 18.56 0.14
N GLU A 126 5.90 18.47 0.12
CA GLU A 126 6.64 17.29 -0.34
C GLU A 126 6.33 16.08 0.53
N MET A 127 6.36 16.23 1.87
CA MET A 127 5.98 15.16 2.79
C MET A 127 4.51 14.73 2.58
N GLY A 128 3.60 15.68 2.36
CA GLY A 128 2.19 15.40 2.10
C GLY A 128 1.96 14.65 0.79
N ALA A 129 2.65 15.06 -0.29
CA ALA A 129 2.59 14.40 -1.58
C ALA A 129 3.13 12.97 -1.50
N TYR A 130 4.26 12.78 -0.81
CA TYR A 130 4.82 11.45 -0.59
C TYR A 130 3.93 10.57 0.29
N ALA A 131 3.34 11.11 1.37
CA ALA A 131 2.37 10.36 2.16
C ALA A 131 1.17 9.87 1.32
N MET A 132 0.73 10.64 0.31
CA MET A 132 -0.34 10.22 -0.60
C MET A 132 0.06 9.00 -1.45
N THR A 133 1.31 8.88 -1.91
CA THR A 133 1.74 7.67 -2.64
C THR A 133 1.75 6.44 -1.73
N LEU A 134 2.13 6.61 -0.45
CA LEU A 134 2.05 5.54 0.54
C LEU A 134 0.60 5.07 0.78
N TYR A 135 -0.34 6.00 0.93
CA TYR A 135 -1.76 5.64 1.05
C TYR A 135 -2.28 4.91 -0.19
N LEU A 136 -1.88 5.34 -1.39
CA LEU A 136 -2.23 4.67 -2.64
C LEU A 136 -1.67 3.25 -2.69
N GLY A 137 -0.41 3.04 -2.30
CA GLY A 137 0.20 1.70 -2.19
C GLY A 137 -0.58 0.78 -1.26
N LEU A 138 -0.97 1.28 -0.08
CA LEU A 138 -1.82 0.52 0.84
C LEU A 138 -3.20 0.21 0.23
N ALA A 139 -3.81 1.17 -0.47
CA ALA A 139 -5.10 0.97 -1.12
C ALA A 139 -5.02 -0.12 -2.21
N TYR A 140 -3.96 -0.14 -3.03
CA TYR A 140 -3.72 -1.20 -4.01
C TYR A 140 -3.45 -2.55 -3.36
N ALA A 141 -2.67 -2.60 -2.29
CA ALA A 141 -2.44 -3.84 -1.56
C ALA A 141 -3.72 -4.43 -0.95
N ILE A 142 -4.64 -3.59 -0.47
CA ILE A 142 -5.96 -4.04 0.00
C ILE A 142 -6.82 -4.49 -1.20
N LYS A 143 -6.90 -3.68 -2.27
CA LYS A 143 -7.65 -3.99 -3.51
C LYS A 143 -7.30 -5.36 -4.07
N TYR A 144 -6.00 -5.70 -4.10
CA TYR A 144 -5.51 -6.98 -4.61
C TYR A 144 -5.35 -8.07 -3.54
N GLY A 145 -5.84 -7.84 -2.32
CA GLY A 145 -5.96 -8.88 -1.30
C GLY A 145 -4.67 -9.25 -0.57
N LEU A 146 -3.57 -8.52 -0.76
CA LEU A 146 -2.34 -8.66 0.03
C LEU A 146 -2.59 -8.28 1.49
N LEU A 147 -3.46 -7.30 1.73
CA LEU A 147 -3.84 -6.84 3.06
C LEU A 147 -5.33 -7.06 3.32
N ILE A 148 -5.65 -7.54 4.53
CA ILE A 148 -7.00 -7.52 5.10
C ILE A 148 -7.16 -6.22 5.88
N LEU A 149 -8.23 -5.50 5.56
CA LEU A 149 -8.64 -4.29 6.26
C LEU A 149 -9.72 -4.62 7.29
N VAL A 150 -9.45 -4.33 8.56
CA VAL A 150 -10.42 -4.45 9.65
C VAL A 150 -10.92 -3.05 10.00
N LYS A 151 -12.25 -2.89 9.98
CA LYS A 151 -12.97 -1.62 10.16
C LYS A 151 -13.62 -1.66 11.55
N ASP A 152 -12.98 -0.99 12.52
CA ASP A 152 -13.52 -0.79 13.88
C ASP A 152 -14.42 0.47 13.97
#